data_AF-A0A2K8VE19-F1
#
_entry.id   AF-A0A2K8VE19-F1
#
_cell.length_a   1.000
_cell.length_b   1.000
_cell.length_c   1.000
_cell.angle_alpha   90.00
_cell.angle_beta   90.00
_cell.angle_gamma   90.00
#
_symmetry.space_group_name_H-M   'P 1'
#
loop_
_entity.id
_entity.type
_entity.pdbx_description
1 polymer ?
#
loop_
_entity_poly.entity_id
_entity_poly.type
_entity_poly.pdbx_seq_one_letter_code
_entity_poly.pdbx_strand_id
1 'polypeptide(L)'
;MKNLIIIIGSVLVVLGCQTKPEEKPNLEGDLYYTWLKLGSFYQQPDSLYQNYTELRDSLGIEELRKQDSIGTSHIELLEKHDLVKSPFIYLKTDSDSTFIVYLTAKDYAPITEYTYQNLIDNKQKVRLKLITEQLTDKLRICKKVISIEKIAGKTLQKQKKFKIEEYR
;
A
#
# COMPACT_ATOMS: atom_id res chain seq x y z
N MET A 1 6.51 80.15 4.77
CA MET A 1 7.23 78.94 4.31
C MET A 1 6.52 77.74 4.89
N LYS A 2 6.08 76.83 4.02
CA LYS A 2 5.22 75.65 4.30
C LYS A 2 6.01 74.59 5.06
N ASN A 3 5.52 74.14 6.22
CA ASN A 3 6.00 72.92 6.87
C ASN A 3 4.95 71.81 6.65
N LEU A 4 5.28 70.90 5.74
CA LEU A 4 4.48 69.75 5.34
C LEU A 4 4.74 68.61 6.33
N ILE A 5 3.75 68.23 7.12
CA ILE A 5 3.83 67.08 8.02
C ILE A 5 3.65 65.82 7.17
N ILE A 6 4.71 65.03 7.02
CA ILE A 6 4.69 63.74 6.32
C ILE A 6 4.22 62.67 7.32
N ILE A 7 3.02 62.13 7.09
CA ILE A 7 2.45 61.01 7.83
C ILE A 7 3.13 59.73 7.32
N ILE A 8 3.95 59.09 8.16
CA ILE A 8 4.51 57.77 7.89
C ILE A 8 3.42 56.73 8.21
N GLY A 9 2.75 56.26 7.15
CA GLY A 9 1.81 55.14 7.22
C GLY A 9 2.57 53.81 7.28
N SER A 10 2.57 53.18 8.46
CA SER A 10 3.07 51.82 8.65
C SER A 10 2.11 50.82 8.00
N VAL A 11 2.39 50.44 6.75
CA VAL A 11 1.70 49.33 6.08
C VAL A 11 2.23 48.02 6.66
N LEU A 12 1.48 47.46 7.62
CA LEU A 12 1.66 46.08 8.09
C LEU A 12 1.22 45.14 6.96
N VAL A 13 2.18 44.74 6.12
CA VAL A 13 1.99 43.65 5.16
C VAL A 13 1.91 42.35 5.97
N VAL A 14 0.70 41.92 6.26
CA VAL A 14 0.43 40.58 6.80
C VAL A 14 0.70 39.60 5.66
N LEU A 15 1.93 39.10 5.61
CA LEU A 15 2.31 37.94 4.81
C LEU A 15 1.55 36.73 5.36
N GLY A 16 0.33 36.52 4.88
CA GLY A 16 -0.42 35.30 5.12
C GLY A 16 0.34 34.13 4.50
N CYS A 17 1.12 33.41 5.32
CA CYS A 17 1.59 32.08 4.98
C CYS A 17 0.35 31.22 4.71
N GLN A 18 0.01 31.03 3.44
CA GLN A 18 -0.88 29.97 3.01
C GLN A 18 -0.15 28.64 3.23
N THR A 19 -0.16 28.14 4.47
CA THR A 19 0.18 26.76 4.74
C THR A 19 -0.82 25.91 3.98
N LYS A 20 -0.35 25.20 2.95
CA LYS A 20 -1.18 24.23 2.23
C LYS A 20 -1.82 23.30 3.27
N PRO A 21 -3.13 23.02 3.18
CA PRO A 21 -3.77 22.10 4.10
C PRO A 21 -2.98 20.80 4.15
N GLU A 22 -2.52 20.43 5.34
CA GLU A 22 -1.81 19.18 5.54
C GLU A 22 -2.77 18.04 5.20
N GLU A 23 -2.45 17.28 4.16
CA GLU A 23 -3.30 16.18 3.72
C GLU A 23 -3.30 15.08 4.80
N LYS A 24 -4.48 14.81 5.37
CA LYS A 24 -4.60 13.84 6.47
C LYS A 24 -4.58 12.41 5.94
N PRO A 25 -3.78 11.50 6.52
CA PRO A 25 -3.82 10.09 6.16
C PRO A 25 -5.18 9.49 6.52
N ASN A 26 -5.67 8.57 5.69
CA ASN A 26 -6.90 7.81 5.95
C ASN A 26 -6.63 6.33 6.27
N LEU A 27 -5.37 5.91 6.20
CA LEU A 27 -4.91 4.60 6.63
C LEU A 27 -3.55 4.74 7.31
N GLU A 28 -3.45 4.20 8.52
CA GLU A 28 -2.22 4.17 9.29
C GLU A 28 -2.04 2.78 9.92
N GLY A 29 -0.82 2.24 9.83
CA GLY A 29 -0.54 0.93 10.38
C GLY A 29 0.92 0.50 10.24
N ASP A 30 1.22 -0.63 10.83
CA ASP A 30 2.54 -1.23 10.83
C ASP A 30 2.68 -2.20 9.65
N LEU A 31 3.86 -2.19 9.01
CA LEU A 31 4.20 -3.13 7.94
C LEU A 31 4.15 -4.57 8.47
N TYR A 32 3.39 -5.40 7.77
CA TYR A 32 3.13 -6.78 8.16
C TYR A 32 3.75 -7.75 7.15
N TYR A 33 4.67 -8.59 7.62
CA TYR A 33 5.37 -9.53 6.74
C TYR A 33 4.61 -10.83 6.58
N THR A 34 4.55 -11.36 5.36
CA THR A 34 4.02 -12.69 5.06
C THR A 34 5.10 -13.52 4.37
N TRP A 35 5.15 -14.82 4.71
CA TRP A 35 6.05 -15.77 4.04
C TRP A 35 5.70 -15.98 2.57
N LEU A 36 4.41 -15.92 2.25
CA LEU A 36 3.89 -16.11 0.92
C LEU A 36 3.15 -14.85 0.49
N LYS A 37 3.52 -14.30 -0.68
CA LYS A 37 2.86 -13.17 -1.34
C LYS A 37 2.14 -13.69 -2.59
N LEU A 38 0.90 -14.14 -2.43
CA LEU A 38 0.00 -14.42 -3.55
C LEU A 38 -1.00 -13.27 -3.62
N GLY A 39 -0.89 -12.44 -4.64
CA GLY A 39 -1.75 -11.26 -4.74
C GLY A 39 -1.55 -10.38 -5.96
N SER A 40 -0.42 -10.48 -6.67
CA SER A 40 -0.23 -9.83 -7.98
C SER A 40 0.88 -10.53 -8.77
N PHE A 41 0.97 -10.21 -10.06
CA PHE A 41 2.02 -10.64 -11.00
C PHE A 41 3.21 -9.67 -11.03
N TYR A 42 3.36 -8.80 -10.01
CA TYR A 42 4.50 -7.89 -9.94
C TYR A 42 5.83 -8.66 -9.89
N GLN A 43 6.75 -8.31 -10.80
CA GLN A 43 8.05 -8.98 -10.99
C GLN A 43 7.96 -10.49 -11.27
N GLN A 44 6.79 -11.00 -11.66
CA GLN A 44 6.64 -12.37 -12.14
C GLN A 44 6.95 -12.43 -13.64
N PRO A 45 7.41 -13.58 -14.18
CA PRO A 45 7.54 -13.78 -15.61
C PRO A 45 6.21 -13.51 -16.32
N ASP A 46 6.25 -12.77 -17.44
CA ASP A 46 5.04 -12.45 -18.22
C ASP A 46 4.29 -13.71 -18.68
N SER A 47 5.02 -14.81 -18.90
CA SER A 47 4.45 -16.10 -19.25
C SER A 47 3.43 -16.61 -18.24
N LEU A 48 3.56 -16.28 -16.94
CA LEU A 48 2.59 -16.72 -15.93
C LEU A 48 1.22 -16.06 -16.12
N TYR A 49 1.22 -14.76 -16.41
CA TYR A 49 -0.02 -14.05 -16.69
C TYR A 49 -0.59 -14.43 -18.06
N GLN A 50 0.27 -14.61 -19.07
CA GLN A 50 -0.14 -15.11 -20.39
C GLN A 50 -0.81 -16.48 -20.30
N ASN A 51 -0.22 -17.43 -19.58
CA ASN A 51 -0.80 -18.75 -19.36
C ASN A 51 -2.18 -18.65 -18.68
N TYR A 52 -2.35 -17.76 -17.71
CA TYR A 52 -3.66 -17.50 -17.10
C TYR A 52 -4.67 -16.97 -18.13
N THR A 53 -4.27 -15.99 -18.95
CA THR A 53 -5.16 -15.44 -19.98
C THR A 53 -5.53 -16.46 -21.05
N GLU A 54 -4.58 -17.27 -21.51
CA GLU A 54 -4.83 -18.34 -22.48
C GLU A 54 -5.78 -19.41 -21.91
N LEU A 55 -5.59 -19.79 -20.64
CA LEU A 55 -6.48 -20.72 -19.97
C LEU A 55 -7.90 -20.14 -19.83
N ARG A 56 -8.02 -18.86 -19.47
CA ARG A 56 -9.31 -18.16 -19.42
C ARG A 56 -9.99 -18.12 -20.77
N ASP A 57 -9.26 -17.82 -21.82
CA ASP A 57 -9.81 -17.73 -23.18
C ASP A 57 -10.24 -19.11 -23.70
N SER A 58 -9.56 -20.18 -23.28
CA SER A 58 -9.90 -21.56 -23.63
C SER A 58 -11.09 -22.13 -22.86
N LEU A 59 -11.18 -21.88 -21.54
CA LEU A 59 -12.20 -22.49 -20.67
C LEU A 59 -13.42 -21.60 -20.45
N GLY A 60 -13.25 -20.29 -20.62
CA GLY A 60 -14.21 -19.28 -20.19
C GLY A 60 -14.10 -18.96 -18.70
N ILE A 61 -14.43 -17.71 -18.35
CA ILE A 61 -14.30 -17.19 -16.97
C ILE A 61 -15.17 -17.93 -15.95
N GLU A 62 -16.37 -18.39 -16.36
CA GLU A 62 -17.28 -19.10 -15.46
C GLU A 62 -16.72 -20.46 -15.04
N GLU A 63 -16.03 -21.16 -15.94
CA GLU A 63 -15.41 -22.45 -15.61
C GLU A 63 -14.21 -22.27 -14.68
N LEU A 64 -13.40 -21.22 -14.92
CA LEU A 64 -12.34 -20.83 -13.99
C LEU A 64 -12.87 -20.51 -12.59
N ARG A 65 -13.99 -19.77 -12.47
CA ARG A 65 -14.60 -19.50 -11.17
C ARG A 65 -15.12 -20.75 -10.47
N LYS A 66 -15.53 -21.79 -11.20
CA LYS A 66 -15.89 -23.08 -10.57
C LYS A 66 -14.67 -23.80 -10.00
N GLN A 67 -13.52 -23.70 -10.66
CA GLN A 67 -12.27 -24.35 -10.24
C GLN A 67 -11.58 -23.57 -9.11
N ASP A 68 -11.48 -22.25 -9.23
CA ASP A 68 -10.89 -21.35 -8.25
C ASP A 68 -11.67 -20.02 -8.20
N SER A 69 -12.77 -20.01 -7.45
CA SER A 69 -13.62 -18.83 -7.33
C SER A 69 -12.88 -17.63 -6.73
N ILE A 70 -12.02 -17.87 -5.73
CA ILE A 70 -11.34 -16.82 -4.98
C ILE A 70 -10.22 -16.20 -5.80
N GLY A 71 -9.33 -17.02 -6.36
CA GLY A 71 -8.20 -16.54 -7.16
C GLY A 71 -8.67 -15.86 -8.44
N THR A 72 -9.64 -16.46 -9.14
CA THR A 72 -10.21 -15.88 -10.36
C THR A 72 -10.87 -14.52 -10.08
N SER A 73 -11.75 -14.44 -9.08
CA SER A 73 -12.43 -13.18 -8.73
C SER A 73 -11.42 -12.11 -8.28
N HIS A 74 -10.35 -12.52 -7.58
CA HIS A 74 -9.29 -11.60 -7.19
C HIS A 74 -8.54 -11.06 -8.41
N ILE A 75 -8.16 -11.90 -9.38
CA ILE A 75 -7.47 -11.46 -10.59
C ILE A 75 -8.36 -10.52 -11.43
N GLU A 76 -9.64 -10.85 -11.61
CA GLU A 76 -10.59 -9.97 -12.31
C GLU A 76 -10.70 -8.60 -11.65
N LEU A 77 -10.70 -8.56 -10.31
CA LEU A 77 -10.67 -7.30 -9.56
C LEU A 77 -9.39 -6.51 -9.85
N LEU A 78 -8.23 -7.16 -9.93
CA LEU A 78 -6.99 -6.48 -10.28
C LEU A 78 -6.98 -5.97 -11.71
N GLU A 79 -7.48 -6.75 -12.67
CA GLU A 79 -7.60 -6.36 -14.08
C GLU A 79 -8.48 -5.11 -14.22
N LYS A 80 -9.64 -5.10 -13.56
CA LYS A 80 -10.57 -3.96 -13.58
C LYS A 80 -9.95 -2.65 -13.09
N HIS A 81 -8.93 -2.72 -12.25
CA HIS A 81 -8.28 -1.56 -11.63
C HIS A 81 -6.82 -1.36 -12.08
N ASP A 82 -6.37 -2.07 -13.11
CA ASP A 82 -4.98 -2.02 -13.62
C ASP A 82 -3.91 -2.36 -12.55
N LEU A 83 -4.22 -3.27 -11.63
CA LEU A 83 -3.36 -3.66 -10.50
C LEU A 83 -2.65 -5.00 -10.65
N VAL A 84 -2.88 -5.71 -11.75
CA VAL A 84 -2.35 -7.06 -11.99
C VAL A 84 -0.84 -7.11 -11.79
N LYS A 85 -0.12 -6.09 -12.24
CA LYS A 85 1.34 -5.98 -12.11
C LYS A 85 1.77 -4.96 -11.04
N SER A 86 0.88 -4.55 -10.14
CA SER A 86 1.21 -3.59 -9.08
C SER A 86 1.81 -4.31 -7.87
N PRO A 87 2.88 -3.78 -7.26
CA PRO A 87 3.35 -4.29 -5.97
C PRO A 87 2.31 -4.03 -4.88
N PHE A 88 2.37 -4.83 -3.82
CA PHE A 88 1.52 -4.64 -2.66
C PHE A 88 2.26 -4.94 -1.35
N ILE A 89 1.72 -4.37 -0.27
CA ILE A 89 2.14 -4.63 1.11
C ILE A 89 0.93 -5.07 1.94
N TYR A 90 1.20 -5.70 3.08
CA TYR A 90 0.21 -5.84 4.14
C TYR A 90 0.47 -4.79 5.21
N LEU A 91 -0.60 -4.11 5.63
CA LEU A 91 -0.58 -3.17 6.75
C LEU A 91 -1.50 -3.65 7.84
N LYS A 92 -1.01 -3.69 9.09
CA LYS A 92 -1.81 -3.99 10.26
C LYS A 92 -2.06 -2.72 11.05
N THR A 93 -3.32 -2.35 11.20
CA THR A 93 -3.74 -1.16 11.94
C THR A 93 -3.73 -1.42 13.44
N ASP A 94 -3.82 -0.35 14.24
CA ASP A 94 -3.92 -0.46 15.70
C ASP A 94 -5.20 -1.14 16.17
N SER A 95 -6.25 -1.15 15.33
CA SER A 95 -7.48 -1.92 15.53
C SER A 95 -7.34 -3.42 15.17
N ASP A 96 -6.11 -3.90 15.05
CA ASP A 96 -5.73 -5.26 14.65
C ASP A 96 -6.16 -5.70 13.24
N SER A 97 -6.85 -4.84 12.49
CA SER A 97 -7.25 -5.11 11.10
C SER A 97 -6.06 -5.13 10.17
N THR A 98 -6.03 -6.09 9.24
CA THR A 98 -5.00 -6.18 8.20
C THR A 98 -5.58 -5.82 6.83
N PHE A 99 -4.87 -4.99 6.09
CA PHE A 99 -5.21 -4.56 4.74
C PHE A 99 -4.10 -4.95 3.76
N ILE A 100 -4.49 -5.30 2.54
CA ILE A 100 -3.57 -5.33 1.40
C ILE A 100 -3.65 -3.98 0.72
N VAL A 101 -2.51 -3.33 0.56
CA VAL A 101 -2.40 -2.04 -0.11
C VAL A 101 -1.57 -2.20 -1.36
N TYR A 102 -2.17 -1.94 -2.53
CA TYR A 102 -1.46 -1.86 -3.79
C TYR A 102 -0.82 -0.50 -3.95
N LEU A 103 0.41 -0.47 -4.45
CA LEU A 103 1.21 0.75 -4.61
C LEU A 103 1.73 0.85 -6.04
N THR A 104 2.18 2.05 -6.41
CA THR A 104 3.06 2.20 -7.56
C THR A 104 4.42 1.60 -7.25
N ALA A 105 5.17 1.20 -8.29
CA ALA A 105 6.56 0.75 -8.11
C ALA A 105 7.44 1.81 -7.42
N LYS A 106 7.19 3.09 -7.70
CA LYS A 106 7.88 4.24 -7.09
C LYS A 106 7.64 4.30 -5.57
N ASP A 107 6.39 4.19 -5.13
CA ASP A 107 6.04 4.25 -3.71
C ASP A 107 6.44 2.97 -2.95
N TYR A 108 6.49 1.84 -3.65
CA TYR A 108 6.93 0.57 -3.08
C TYR A 108 8.44 0.50 -2.86
N ALA A 109 9.26 1.10 -3.72
CA ALA A 109 10.72 0.97 -3.70
C ALA A 109 11.36 1.30 -2.34
N PRO A 110 11.03 2.42 -1.65
CA PRO A 110 11.58 2.71 -0.32
C PRO A 110 11.20 1.67 0.74
N ILE A 111 10.05 1.00 0.59
CA ILE A 111 9.59 -0.01 1.55
C ILE A 111 10.47 -1.27 1.47
N THR A 112 11.06 -1.54 0.31
CA THR A 112 11.91 -2.72 0.09
C THR A 112 13.23 -2.67 0.88
N GLU A 113 13.65 -1.48 1.31
CA GLU A 113 14.85 -1.30 2.14
C GLU A 113 14.69 -1.89 3.54
N TYR A 114 13.45 -2.07 4.00
CA TYR A 114 13.15 -2.63 5.31
C TYR A 114 12.98 -4.16 5.19
N THR A 115 14.02 -4.90 5.53
CA THR A 115 13.96 -6.37 5.56
C THR A 115 13.45 -6.86 6.91
N TYR A 116 12.68 -7.95 6.89
CA TYR A 116 12.13 -8.57 8.11
C TYR A 116 13.21 -8.89 9.15
N GLN A 117 14.32 -9.50 8.70
CA GLN A 117 15.43 -9.90 9.56
C GLN A 117 16.06 -8.69 10.25
N ASN A 118 16.37 -7.63 9.48
CA ASN A 118 16.97 -6.42 10.02
C ASN A 118 16.07 -5.74 11.07
N LEU A 119 14.76 -5.68 10.82
CA LEU A 119 13.83 -5.10 11.77
C LEU A 119 13.74 -5.90 13.08
N ILE A 120 13.78 -7.24 12.99
CA ILE A 120 13.79 -8.10 14.18
C ILE A 120 15.06 -7.95 14.99
N ASP A 121 16.22 -8.01 14.34
CA ASP A 121 17.52 -7.94 15.01
C ASP A 121 17.68 -6.61 15.77
N ASN A 122 17.07 -5.54 15.24
CA ASN A 122 17.11 -4.21 15.82
C ASN A 122 15.91 -3.86 16.70
N LYS A 123 14.96 -4.78 16.93
CA LYS A 123 13.72 -4.52 17.70
C LYS A 123 12.96 -3.29 17.19
N GLN A 124 12.84 -3.21 15.87
CA GLN A 124 12.20 -2.12 15.15
C GLN A 124 10.97 -2.60 14.36
N LYS A 125 10.10 -1.67 14.03
CA LYS A 125 8.99 -1.85 13.10
C LYS A 125 8.90 -0.64 12.17
N VAL A 126 8.18 -0.81 11.06
CA VAL A 126 7.94 0.27 10.10
C VAL A 126 6.48 0.64 10.17
N ARG A 127 6.19 1.92 10.41
CA ARG A 127 4.85 2.48 10.42
C ARG A 127 4.64 3.34 9.18
N LEU A 128 3.52 3.16 8.52
CA LEU A 128 3.16 3.88 7.31
C LEU A 128 1.89 4.70 7.54
N LYS A 129 1.89 5.92 7.03
CA LYS A 129 0.71 6.80 6.93
C LYS A 129 0.41 7.02 5.46
N LEU A 130 -0.78 6.64 5.02
CA LEU A 130 -1.16 6.61 3.61
C LEU A 130 -2.49 7.35 3.37
N ILE A 131 -2.61 7.90 2.18
CA ILE A 131 -3.91 8.23 1.57
C ILE A 131 -4.23 7.11 0.60
N THR A 132 -5.37 6.48 0.83
CA THR A 132 -5.82 5.31 0.08
C THR A 132 -7.21 5.47 -0.48
N GLU A 133 -7.50 4.75 -1.54
CA GLU A 133 -8.85 4.51 -2.05
C GLU A 133 -9.30 3.09 -1.68
N GLN A 134 -10.56 2.94 -1.27
CA GLN A 134 -11.13 1.63 -0.97
C GLN A 134 -11.46 0.87 -2.25
N LEU A 135 -11.01 -0.38 -2.35
CA LEU A 135 -11.50 -1.33 -3.35
C LEU A 135 -12.50 -2.31 -2.75
N THR A 136 -12.13 -2.90 -1.62
CA THR A 136 -12.98 -3.79 -0.84
C THR A 136 -12.74 -3.53 0.65
N ASP A 137 -13.41 -4.27 1.53
CA ASP A 137 -13.20 -4.17 2.97
C ASP A 137 -11.75 -4.43 3.41
N LYS A 138 -10.96 -5.15 2.61
CA LYS A 138 -9.57 -5.53 2.91
C LYS A 138 -8.54 -5.05 1.89
N LEU A 139 -8.98 -4.56 0.72
CA LEU A 139 -8.11 -4.12 -0.37
C LEU A 139 -8.17 -2.60 -0.53
N ARG A 140 -7.00 -1.99 -0.65
CA ARG A 140 -6.82 -0.54 -0.80
C ARG A 140 -5.86 -0.24 -1.95
N ILE A 141 -6.06 0.89 -2.63
CA ILE A 141 -5.06 1.46 -3.56
C ILE A 141 -4.40 2.64 -2.86
N CYS A 142 -3.07 2.65 -2.79
CA CYS A 142 -2.32 3.80 -2.33
C CYS A 142 -2.38 4.91 -3.39
N LYS A 143 -2.89 6.08 -3.00
CA LYS A 143 -2.84 7.31 -3.80
C LYS A 143 -1.64 8.15 -3.45
N LYS A 144 -1.23 8.13 -2.18
CA LYS A 144 -0.08 8.88 -1.69
C LYS A 144 0.47 8.25 -0.41
N VAL A 145 1.80 8.17 -0.34
CA VAL A 145 2.51 7.89 0.91
C VAL A 145 2.78 9.22 1.63
N ILE A 146 2.26 9.36 2.84
CA ILE A 146 2.48 10.55 3.69
C ILE A 146 3.77 10.38 4.49
N SER A 147 3.95 9.23 5.12
CA SER A 147 5.22 8.90 5.79
C SER A 147 5.50 7.41 5.84
N ILE A 148 6.79 7.08 5.96
CA ILE A 148 7.33 5.76 6.24
C ILE A 148 8.35 5.95 7.37
N GLU A 149 8.04 5.44 8.55
CA GLU A 149 8.81 5.70 9.77
C GLU A 149 9.29 4.39 10.38
N LYS A 150 10.61 4.28 10.58
CA LYS A 150 11.20 3.17 11.33
C LYS A 150 11.26 3.55 12.80
N ILE A 151 10.51 2.83 13.64
CA ILE A 151 10.34 3.12 15.07
C ILE A 151 10.65 1.89 15.93
N ALA A 152 10.92 2.11 17.22
CA ALA A 152 11.09 1.02 18.17
C ALA A 152 9.80 0.20 18.28
N GLY A 153 9.91 -1.12 18.30
CA GLY A 153 8.76 -2.01 18.44
C GLY A 153 8.98 -3.39 17.84
N LYS A 154 7.95 -4.24 17.97
CA LYS A 154 7.99 -5.60 17.45
C LYS A 154 7.59 -5.63 15.97
N THR A 155 8.43 -6.18 15.12
CA THR A 155 8.06 -6.50 13.73
C THR A 155 6.98 -7.58 13.71
N LEU A 156 5.94 -7.39 12.90
CA LEU A 156 4.79 -8.28 12.84
C LEU A 156 4.91 -9.24 11.64
N GLN A 157 4.54 -10.50 11.83
CA GLN A 157 4.51 -11.51 10.76
C GLN A 157 3.24 -12.38 10.83
N LYS A 158 2.74 -12.78 9.66
CA LYS A 158 1.65 -13.77 9.52
C LYS A 158 2.15 -15.15 9.90
N GLN A 159 1.82 -15.56 11.12
CA GLN A 159 2.04 -16.93 11.61
C GLN A 159 0.91 -17.84 11.08
N LYS A 160 1.04 -18.37 9.87
CA LYS A 160 0.33 -19.61 9.53
C LYS A 160 1.32 -20.77 9.66
N LYS A 161 1.07 -21.66 10.62
CA LYS A 161 1.69 -22.98 10.62
C LYS A 161 1.12 -23.72 9.41
N PHE A 162 1.90 -23.88 8.35
CA PHE A 162 1.57 -24.86 7.32
C PHE A 162 1.68 -26.23 7.99
N LYS A 163 0.54 -26.87 8.28
CA LYS A 163 0.51 -28.31 8.50
C LYS A 163 0.67 -28.94 7.13
N ILE A 164 1.86 -29.41 6.83
CA ILE A 164 2.13 -30.26 5.66
C ILE A 164 1.57 -31.63 6.01
N GLU A 165 0.24 -31.79 6.02
CA GLU A 165 -0.41 -33.08 6.27
C GLU A 165 -0.94 -33.73 4.97
N GLU A 166 -0.93 -33.02 3.82
CA GLU A 166 -1.55 -33.50 2.57
C GLU A 166 -0.68 -33.32 1.31
N TYR A 167 0.63 -33.50 1.41
CA TYR A 167 1.45 -33.84 0.23
C TYR A 167 1.79 -35.33 0.32
N ARG A 168 0.95 -36.16 -0.31
CA ARG A 168 1.23 -37.55 -0.68
C ARG A 168 0.99 -37.72 -2.16
#